data_AF-A0A956ICU2-F1
#
_entry.id   AF-A0A956ICU2-F1
#
_cell.length_a   1.000
_cell.length_b   1.000
_cell.length_c   1.000
_cell.angle_alpha   90.00
_cell.angle_beta   90.00
_cell.angle_gamma   90.00
#
_symmetry.space_group_name_H-M   'P 1'
#
loop_
_entity.id
_entity.type
_entity.pdbx_description
1 polymer ?
#
loop_
_entity_poly.entity_id
_entity_poly.type
_entity_poly.pdbx_seq_one_letter_code
_entity_poly.pdbx_strand_id
1 'polypeptide(L)'
;MSERLPTGFIARWHYALKPGSWSKLFVPAFFGQCLGAAHLRRFDLVCLAAGMALTFLMLAFVVLMNDFADREVDAIKRRMFPQGCS
;
A
#
# COMPACT_ATOMS: atom_id res chain seq x y z
N MET A 1 -9.71 19.01 15.36
CA MET A 1 -9.82 19.28 13.91
C MET A 1 -10.43 18.05 13.27
N SER A 2 -11.64 18.13 12.70
CA SER A 2 -12.15 17.07 11.83
C SER A 2 -11.18 17.00 10.64
N GLU A 3 -10.41 15.93 10.51
CA GLU A 3 -9.47 15.78 9.39
C GLU A 3 -10.26 15.72 8.09
N ARG A 4 -10.36 16.88 7.44
CA ARG A 4 -10.91 16.99 6.09
C ARG A 4 -9.99 16.23 5.15
N LEU A 5 -10.58 15.57 4.16
CA LEU A 5 -9.84 14.92 3.08
C LEU A 5 -8.76 15.86 2.53
N PRO A 6 -7.57 15.33 2.19
CA PRO A 6 -6.47 16.15 1.69
C PRO A 6 -6.85 16.90 0.41
N THR A 7 -6.44 18.15 0.33
CA THR A 7 -6.76 19.04 -0.81
C THR A 7 -5.69 19.05 -1.89
N GLY A 8 -4.42 18.84 -1.54
CA GLY A 8 -3.30 18.82 -2.48
C GLY A 8 -3.14 17.48 -3.22
N PHE A 9 -2.63 17.52 -4.46
CA PHE A 9 -2.43 16.33 -5.29
C PHE A 9 -1.57 15.25 -4.61
N ILE A 10 -0.39 15.65 -4.12
CA ILE A 10 0.54 14.72 -3.44
C ILE A 10 -0.10 14.17 -2.16
N ALA A 11 -0.77 15.02 -1.38
CA ALA A 11 -1.42 14.61 -0.14
C ALA A 11 -2.57 13.61 -0.39
N ARG A 12 -3.31 13.76 -1.50
CA ARG A 12 -4.35 12.81 -1.92
C ARG A 12 -3.77 11.44 -2.27
N TRP A 13 -2.68 11.41 -3.04
CA TRP A 13 -2.02 10.16 -3.38
C TRP A 13 -1.40 9.48 -2.17
N HIS A 14 -0.74 10.25 -1.29
CA HIS A 14 -0.19 9.71 -0.05
C HIS A 14 -1.29 9.12 0.85
N TYR A 15 -2.43 9.81 0.96
CA TYR A 15 -3.59 9.31 1.69
C TYR A 15 -4.17 8.03 1.07
N ALA A 16 -4.39 8.01 -0.25
CA ALA A 16 -4.99 6.87 -0.95
C ALA A 16 -4.07 5.63 -1.01
N LEU A 17 -2.75 5.82 -1.14
CA LEU A 17 -1.81 4.70 -1.21
C LEU A 17 -1.46 4.11 0.17
N LYS A 18 -1.83 4.79 1.26
CA LYS A 18 -1.65 4.34 2.66
C LYS A 18 -0.26 3.72 2.93
N PRO A 19 0.86 4.48 2.84
CA PRO A 19 2.22 3.98 3.03
C PRO A 19 2.44 3.15 4.30
N GLY A 20 1.76 3.50 5.40
CA GLY A 20 1.82 2.73 6.65
C GLY A 20 1.35 1.28 6.54
N SER A 21 0.60 0.94 5.50
CA SER A 21 0.12 -0.43 5.24
C SER A 21 1.07 -1.27 4.38
N TRP A 22 2.13 -0.68 3.82
CA TRP A 22 2.94 -1.33 2.79
C TRP A 22 3.75 -2.52 3.30
N SER A 23 4.11 -2.52 4.58
CA SER A 23 4.83 -3.64 5.22
C SER A 23 4.12 -4.98 5.03
N LYS A 24 2.79 -4.98 4.88
CA LYS A 24 1.97 -6.18 4.65
C LYS A 24 2.39 -6.98 3.42
N LEU A 25 2.88 -6.31 2.37
CA LEU A 25 3.26 -6.93 1.10
C LEU A 25 4.76 -6.81 0.83
N PHE A 26 5.38 -5.68 1.15
CA PHE A 26 6.81 -5.46 0.89
C PHE A 26 7.73 -6.37 1.71
N VAL A 27 7.42 -6.58 2.99
CA VAL A 27 8.24 -7.44 3.86
C VAL A 27 8.25 -8.90 3.35
N PRO A 28 7.10 -9.57 3.14
CA PRO A 28 7.11 -10.94 2.64
C PRO A 28 7.65 -11.04 1.21
N ALA A 29 7.39 -10.05 0.33
CA ALA A 29 7.95 -10.06 -1.02
C ALA A 29 9.47 -9.97 -1.02
N PHE A 30 10.04 -9.05 -0.24
CA PHE A 30 11.49 -8.93 -0.10
C PHE A 30 12.11 -10.19 0.51
N PHE A 31 11.48 -10.76 1.54
CA PHE A 31 11.96 -12.01 2.13
C PHE A 31 11.93 -13.17 1.12
N GLY A 32 10.87 -13.27 0.31
CA GLY A 32 10.78 -14.24 -0.79
C GLY A 32 11.89 -14.07 -1.83
N GLN A 33 12.23 -12.83 -2.20
CA GLN A 33 13.35 -12.54 -3.10
C GLN A 33 14.70 -12.99 -2.51
N CYS A 34 14.95 -12.70 -1.23
CA CYS A 34 16.15 -13.15 -0.52
C CYS A 34 16.25 -14.68 -0.45
N LEU A 35 15.14 -15.37 -0.16
CA LEU A 35 15.07 -16.83 -0.18
C LEU A 35 15.37 -17.40 -1.57
N GLY A 36 14.77 -16.82 -2.62
CA GLY A 36 15.02 -17.23 -4.00
C GLY A 36 16.49 -17.04 -4.40
N ALA A 37 17.08 -15.89 -4.07
CA ALA A 37 18.49 -15.61 -4.33
C ALA A 37 19.42 -16.58 -3.59
N ALA A 38 19.12 -16.89 -2.32
CA ALA A 38 19.87 -17.85 -1.53
C ALA A 38 19.78 -19.28 -2.10
N HIS A 39 18.57 -19.70 -2.50
CA HIS A 39 18.32 -21.01 -3.10
C HIS A 39 19.04 -21.19 -4.44
N LEU A 40 18.98 -20.17 -5.30
CA LEU A 40 19.66 -20.17 -6.61
C LEU A 40 21.15 -19.85 -6.51
N ARG A 41 21.65 -19.50 -5.32
CA ARG A 41 23.02 -19.04 -5.07
C ARG A 41 23.44 -17.89 -6.01
N ARG A 42 22.47 -17.07 -6.42
CA ARG A 42 22.63 -15.99 -7.39
C ARG A 42 21.79 -14.80 -6.99
N PHE A 43 22.37 -13.62 -7.08
CA PHE A 43 21.64 -12.36 -6.96
C PHE A 43 21.41 -11.78 -8.35
N ASP A 44 20.16 -11.40 -8.63
CA ASP A 44 19.76 -10.81 -9.90
C ASP A 44 18.97 -9.52 -9.65
N LEU A 45 19.59 -8.40 -10.00
CA LEU A 45 19.00 -7.07 -9.76
C LEU A 45 17.73 -6.85 -10.60
N VAL A 46 17.66 -7.44 -11.79
CA VAL A 46 16.48 -7.31 -12.66
C VAL A 46 15.31 -8.05 -12.03
N CYS A 47 15.52 -9.28 -11.55
CA CYS A 47 14.49 -10.05 -10.85
C CYS A 47 14.01 -9.35 -9.57
N LEU A 48 14.94 -8.77 -8.79
CA LEU A 48 14.58 -8.01 -7.60
C LEU A 48 13.74 -6.78 -7.98
N ALA A 49 14.21 -5.96 -8.92
CA ALA A 49 13.51 -4.75 -9.35
C ALA A 49 12.12 -5.07 -9.91
N ALA A 50 12.01 -6.08 -10.77
CA ALA A 50 10.74 -6.52 -11.34
C ALA A 50 9.78 -7.03 -10.26
N GLY A 51 10.27 -7.85 -9.31
CA GLY A 51 9.47 -8.35 -8.19
C GLY A 51 8.96 -7.23 -7.27
N MET A 52 9.82 -6.27 -6.93
CA MET A 52 9.44 -5.12 -6.10
C MET A 52 8.48 -4.17 -6.84
N ALA A 53 8.68 -3.94 -8.14
CA ALA A 53 7.76 -3.15 -8.95
C ALA A 53 6.37 -3.81 -9.03
N LEU A 54 6.32 -5.13 -9.27
CA LEU A 54 5.06 -5.87 -9.26
C LEU A 54 4.38 -5.81 -7.89
N THR A 55 5.14 -5.97 -6.80
CA THR A 55 4.63 -5.87 -5.42
C THR A 55 4.02 -4.50 -5.16
N PHE A 56 4.70 -3.43 -5.59
CA PHE A 56 4.19 -2.06 -5.47
C PHE A 56 2.88 -1.88 -6.25
N LEU A 57 2.85 -2.27 -7.52
CA LEU A 57 1.66 -2.12 -8.38
C LEU A 57 0.48 -2.93 -7.84
N MET A 58 0.72 -4.15 -7.37
CA MET A 58 -0.31 -4.99 -6.79
C MET A 58 -0.84 -4.40 -5.48
N LEU A 59 0.04 -3.91 -4.60
CA LEU A 59 -0.37 -3.24 -3.37
C LEU A 59 -1.19 -1.99 -3.67
N ALA A 60 -0.71 -1.13 -4.58
CA ALA A 60 -1.42 0.08 -5.00
C ALA A 60 -2.81 -0.26 -5.55
N PHE A 61 -2.91 -1.29 -6.39
CA PHE A 61 -4.19 -1.79 -6.88
C PHE A 61 -5.12 -2.23 -5.74
N VAL A 62 -4.61 -3.06 -4.81
CA VAL A 62 -5.40 -3.57 -3.68
C VAL A 62 -5.94 -2.43 -2.82
N VAL A 63 -5.12 -1.46 -2.41
CA VAL A 63 -5.56 -0.38 -1.53
C VAL A 63 -6.54 0.57 -2.23
N LEU A 64 -6.28 0.91 -3.51
CA LEU A 64 -7.16 1.78 -4.28
C LEU A 64 -8.51 1.12 -4.58
N MET A 65 -8.49 -0.18 -4.91
CA MET A 65 -9.71 -0.95 -5.15
C MET A 65 -10.50 -1.13 -3.86
N ASN A 66 -9.82 -1.37 -2.75
CA ASN A 66 -10.47 -1.43 -1.43
C ASN A 66 -11.14 -0.10 -1.10
N ASP A 67 -10.45 1.03 -1.26
CA ASP A 67 -11.02 2.36 -1.01
C ASP A 67 -12.19 2.70 -1.94
N PHE A 68 -12.16 2.21 -3.19
CA PHE A 68 -13.27 2.36 -4.12
C PHE A 68 -14.50 1.58 -3.66
N ALA A 69 -14.32 0.31 -3.28
CA ALA A 69 -15.41 -0.55 -2.81
C ALA A 69 -15.98 -0.09 -1.46
N ASP A 70 -15.11 0.36 -0.55
CA ASP A 70 -15.49 0.76 0.82
C ASP A 70 -15.94 2.22 0.93
N ARG A 71 -16.08 2.95 -0.19
CA ARG A 71 -16.34 4.40 -0.19
C ARG A 71 -17.49 4.83 0.72
N GLU A 72 -18.61 4.10 0.70
CA GLU A 72 -19.78 4.40 1.52
C GLU A 72 -19.53 4.09 3.00
N VAL A 73 -18.96 2.92 3.30
CA VAL A 73 -18.63 2.48 4.65
C VAL A 73 -17.63 3.44 5.29
N ASP A 74 -16.63 3.90 4.55
CA ASP A 74 -15.65 4.86 5.03
C ASP A 74 -16.25 6.25 5.25
N ALA A 75 -17.25 6.65 4.45
CA ALA A 75 -18.00 7.87 4.72
C ALA A 75 -18.76 7.78 6.05
N ILE A 76 -19.33 6.61 6.36
CA ILE A 76 -20.01 6.35 7.64
C ILE A 76 -18.98 6.34 8.80
N LYS A 77 -17.87 5.61 8.66
CA LYS A 77 -16.80 5.57 9.68
C LYS A 77 -16.27 6.97 10.01
N ARG A 78 -16.03 7.81 9.00
CA ARG A 78 -15.60 9.21 9.19
C ARG A 78 -16.60 10.06 9.97
N ARG A 79 -17.91 9.78 9.83
CA ARG A 79 -18.97 10.46 10.59
C ARG A 79 -19.04 9.95 12.03
N MET A 80 -18.87 8.64 12.24
CA MET A 80 -18.93 8.01 13.57
C MET A 80 -17.68 8.28 14.41
N PHE A 81 -16.50 8.29 13.80
CA PHE A 81 -15.20 8.41 14.46
C PHE A 81 -14.39 9.58 13.88
N PRO A 82 -14.81 10.84 14.12
CA PRO A 82 -14.22 12.02 13.49
C PRO A 82 -12.76 12.31 13.91
N GLN A 83 -12.23 11.59 14.92
CA GLN A 83 -10.85 11.71 15.41
C GLN A 83 -10.00 10.46 15.14
N GLY A 84 -10.58 9.36 14.63
CA GLY A 84 -9.94 8.05 14.54
C GLY A 84 -9.71 7.55 13.12
N CYS A 85 -9.58 8.45 12.15
CA CYS A 85 -9.46 8.04 10.75
C CYS A 85 -8.02 7.60 10.42
N SER A 86 -7.89 6.36 9.92
CA SER A 86 -6.70 5.82 9.26
C SER A 86 -7.12 5.11 7.98
#